data_AF-A0A3C1WGM0-F1
#
_entry.id   AF-A0A3C1WGM0-F1
#
_cell.length_a   1.000
_cell.length_b   1.000
_cell.length_c   1.000
_cell.angle_alpha   90.00
_cell.angle_beta   90.00
_cell.angle_gamma   90.00
#
_symmetry.space_group_name_H-M   'P 1'
#
loop_
_entity.id
_entity.type
_entity.pdbx_description
1 polymer ?
#
loop_
_entity_poly.entity_id
_entity_poly.type
_entity_poly.pdbx_seq_one_letter_code
_entity_poly.pdbx_strand_id
1 'polypeptide(L)' 'MPRYSIAFVTAKPSLIHKLVEMDSRDSALRYFFQHHVGPNYTQDAEGYAYFLEDFNNSEEPLGSIVEV' A
#
# COMPACT_ATOMS: atom_id res chain seq x y z
N MET A 1 -1.55 16.37 10.50
CA MET A 1 -1.55 15.27 9.51
C MET A 1 -1.22 14.00 10.25
N PRO A 2 -2.12 13.01 10.27
CA PRO A 2 -1.84 11.68 10.80
C PRO A 2 -0.61 11.06 10.15
N ARG A 3 0.08 10.20 10.89
CA ARG A 3 1.18 9.40 10.37
C ARG A 3 0.74 7.94 10.26
N TYR A 4 1.01 7.32 9.12
CA TYR A 4 0.64 5.95 8.83
C TYR A 4 1.89 5.11 8.62
N SER A 5 1.96 3.97 9.28
CA SER A 5 2.95 2.93 9.04
C SER A 5 2.35 1.89 8.11
N ILE A 6 2.88 1.81 6.88
CA ILE A 6 2.36 0.97 5.79
C ILE A 6 3.40 -0.08 5.43
N ALA A 7 3.01 -1.35 5.49
CA ALA A 7 3.79 -2.50 5.11
C ALA A 7 3.12 -3.25 3.96
N PHE A 8 3.90 -3.71 2.98
CA PHE A 8 3.42 -4.51 1.85
C PHE A 8 4.45 -5.54 1.41
N VAL A 9 4.02 -6.80 1.24
CA VAL A 9 4.85 -7.91 0.74
C VAL A 9 4.66 -8.03 -0.77
N THR A 10 5.76 -8.01 -1.52
CA THR A 10 5.71 -8.12 -3.00
C THR A 10 5.95 -9.54 -3.48
N ALA A 11 5.58 -9.81 -4.73
CA ALA A 11 5.70 -11.13 -5.37
C ALA A 11 7.14 -11.69 -5.42
N LYS A 12 8.16 -10.83 -5.39
CA LYS A 12 9.54 -11.23 -5.09
C LYS A 12 9.75 -10.97 -3.59
N PRO A 13 9.93 -11.99 -2.75
CA PRO A 13 9.73 -11.94 -1.29
C PRO A 13 10.57 -10.82 -0.66
N SER A 14 9.99 -9.62 -0.63
CA SER A 14 10.60 -8.40 -0.16
C SER A 14 9.51 -7.56 0.46
N LEU A 15 9.80 -7.10 1.67
CA LEU A 15 8.91 -6.27 2.47
C LEU A 15 9.21 -4.80 2.16
N ILE A 16 8.19 -4.09 1.71
CA ILE A 16 8.22 -2.64 1.58
C ILE A 16 7.54 -2.06 2.81
N HIS A 17 8.29 -1.32 3.63
CA HIS A 17 7.75 -0.65 4.81
C HIS A 17 8.09 0.84 4.78
N LYS A 18 7.06 1.69 4.96
CA LYS A 18 7.20 3.15 4.91
C LYS A 18 6.29 3.83 5.93
N LEU A 19 6.82 4.91 6.50
CA LEU A 19 6.02 5.89 7.23
C LEU A 19 5.57 6.97 6.25
N VAL A 20 4.27 7.25 6.23
CA VAL A 20 3.63 8.21 5.32
C VAL A 20 2.81 9.18 6.15
N GLU A 21 2.98 10.48 5.92
CA GLU A 21 2.15 11.53 6.55
C GLU A 21 1.13 12.03 5.53
N MET A 22 -0.15 11.80 5.81
CA MET A 22 -1.25 12.14 4.90
C MET A 22 -2.53 12.46 5.70
N ASP A 23 -3.46 13.14 5.05
CA ASP A 23 -4.71 13.58 5.68
C ASP A 23 -5.68 12.43 5.99
N SER A 24 -5.53 11.29 5.31
CA SER A 24 -6.39 10.11 5.51
C SER A 24 -5.68 8.80 5.16
N ARG A 25 -6.23 7.68 5.65
CA ARG A 25 -5.78 6.32 5.32
C ARG A 25 -5.78 6.04 3.82
N ASP A 26 -6.82 6.46 3.08
CA ASP A 26 -6.89 6.27 1.63
C ASP A 26 -5.82 7.09 0.90
N SER A 27 -5.66 8.36 1.27
CA SER A 27 -4.59 9.21 0.73
C SER A 27 -3.20 8.64 0.98
N ALA A 28 -2.97 8.05 2.16
CA ALA A 28 -1.73 7.38 2.51
C ALA A 28 -1.45 6.14 1.65
N LEU A 29 -2.47 5.30 1.41
CA LEU A 29 -2.36 4.12 0.56
C LEU A 29 -2.13 4.49 -0.91
N ARG A 30 -2.83 5.50 -1.44
CA ARG A 30 -2.60 6.02 -2.80
C ARG A 30 -1.18 6.54 -2.98
N TYR A 31 -0.70 7.33 -2.02
CA TYR A 31 0.67 7.83 -2.05
C TYR A 31 1.68 6.67 -2.02
N PHE A 32 1.49 5.71 -1.11
CA PHE A 32 2.35 4.54 -0.96
C PHE A 32 2.40 3.70 -2.25
N PHE A 33 1.24 3.46 -2.86
CA PHE A 33 1.13 2.77 -4.15
C PHE A 33 1.96 3.46 -5.23
N GLN A 34 1.73 4.77 -5.44
CA GLN A 34 2.39 5.53 -6.52
C GLN A 34 3.92 5.63 -6.34
N HIS A 35 4.40 5.74 -5.09
CA HIS A 35 5.81 6.05 -4.84
C HIS A 35 6.67 4.83 -4.48
N HIS A 36 6.05 3.72 -4.07
CA HIS A 36 6.79 2.59 -3.50
C HIS A 36 6.41 1.23 -4.08
N VAL A 37 5.15 1.03 -4.48
CA VAL A 37 4.67 -0.26 -5.01
C VAL A 37 4.52 -0.24 -6.53
N GLY A 38 4.49 0.95 -7.11
CA GLY A 38 4.15 1.17 -8.51
C GLY A 38 4.92 0.36 -9.56
N PRO A 39 6.19 -0.05 -9.36
CA PRO A 39 6.85 -0.95 -10.30
C PRO A 39 6.22 -2.34 -10.46
N ASN A 40 5.35 -2.77 -9.52
CA ASN A 40 4.70 -4.08 -9.55
C ASN A 40 3.27 -4.04 -10.14
N TYR A 41 2.72 -2.86 -10.42
CA TYR A 41 1.35 -2.67 -10.90
C TYR A 41 1.31 -1.64 -12.03
N THR A 42 0.25 -1.65 -12.83
CA THR A 42 -0.03 -0.54 -13.75
C THR A 42 -0.26 0.75 -12.95
N GLN A 43 0.26 1.88 -13.43
CA GLN A 43 0.14 3.18 -12.74
C GLN A 43 -1.18 3.90 -13.08
N ASP A 44 -2.28 3.16 -13.01
CA ASP A 44 -3.64 3.61 -13.32
C ASP A 44 -4.64 3.17 -12.24
N ALA A 45 -5.92 3.48 -12.47
CA ALA A 45 -6.98 3.16 -11.52
C ALA A 45 -7.18 1.65 -11.33
N GLU A 46 -6.96 0.88 -12.40
CA GLU A 46 -7.07 -0.57 -12.40
C GLU A 46 -5.94 -1.20 -11.56
N GLY A 47 -4.70 -0.74 -11.74
CA GLY A 47 -3.57 -1.20 -10.94
C GLY A 47 -3.70 -0.86 -9.45
N TYR A 48 -4.29 0.29 -9.11
CA TYR A 48 -4.58 0.61 -7.71
C TYR A 48 -5.67 -0.30 -7.12
N ALA A 49 -6.68 -0.68 -7.91
CA ALA A 49 -7.71 -1.63 -7.48
C ALA A 49 -7.11 -3.00 -7.18
N TYR A 50 -6.27 -3.54 -8.07
CA TYR A 50 -5.56 -4.79 -7.83
C TYR A 50 -4.64 -4.74 -6.61
N PHE A 51 -3.90 -3.64 -6.44
CA PHE A 51 -3.12 -3.42 -5.23
C PHE A 51 -4.00 -3.47 -3.97
N LEU A 52 -5.18 -2.85 -3.96
CA LEU A 52 -6.07 -2.86 -2.80
C LEU A 52 -6.65 -4.25 -2.52
N GLU A 53 -6.96 -5.04 -3.56
CA GLU A 53 -7.40 -6.43 -3.40
C GLU A 53 -6.31 -7.27 -2.73
N ASP A 54 -5.08 -7.19 -3.22
CA ASP A 54 -3.91 -7.87 -2.65
C ASP A 54 -3.62 -7.40 -1.21
N PHE A 55 -3.70 -6.09 -0.98
CA PHE A 55 -3.42 -5.47 0.31
C PHE A 55 -4.41 -5.93 1.39
N ASN A 56 -5.70 -6.08 1.03
CA ASN A 56 -6.78 -6.39 1.97
C ASN A 56 -7.28 -7.84 1.87
N ASN A 57 -6.59 -8.72 1.12
CA ASN A 57 -6.98 -10.11 0.94
C ASN A 57 -7.24 -10.77 2.31
N SER A 58 -8.44 -11.29 2.53
CA SER A 58 -8.88 -11.82 3.83
C SER A 58 -8.23 -13.17 4.20
N GLU A 59 -7.74 -13.91 3.21
CA GLU A 59 -7.10 -15.21 3.43
C GLU A 59 -5.59 -15.04 3.64
N GLU A 60 -4.94 -14.23 2.81
CA GLU A 60 -3.50 -13.95 2.88
C GLU A 60 -3.22 -12.46 2.61
N PRO A 61 -3.41 -11.57 3.59
CA PRO A 61 -3.23 -10.14 3.38
C PRO A 61 -1.75 -9.84 3.12
N LEU A 62 -1.46 -9.25 1.96
CA LEU A 62 -0.10 -8.81 1.62
C LEU A 62 0.23 -7.45 2.24
N GLY A 63 -0.79 -6.74 2.76
CA GLY A 63 -0.68 -5.38 3.24
C GLY A 63 -1.09 -5.19 4.71
N SER A 64 -0.50 -4.19 5.35
CA SER A 64 -0.96 -3.69 6.63
C SER A 64 -0.72 -2.19 6.74
N ILE A 65 -1.66 -1.48 7.36
CA ILE A 65 -1.55 -0.05 7.64
C ILE A 65 -2.13 0.25 9.03
N VAL A 66 -1.32 0.93 9.83
CA VAL A 66 -1.67 1.38 11.17
C VAL A 66 -1.40 2.88 11.28
N GLU A 67 -2.29 3.60 11.96
CA GLU A 67 -2.07 4.99 12.34
C GLU A 67 -1.15 5.02 13.58
N VAL A 68 -0.18 5.94 13.60
CA VAL A 68 0.89 6.04 14.60
C VAL A 68 0.92 7.45 15.18
#